data_AF-A0A0D2LW80-F1
#
_entry.id   AF-A0A0D2LW80-F1
#
_cell.length_a   1.000
_cell.length_b   1.000
_cell.length_c   1.000
_cell.angle_alpha   90.00
_cell.angle_beta   90.00
_cell.angle_gamma   90.00
#
_symmetry.space_group_name_H-M   'P 1'
#
loop_
_entity.id
_entity.type
_entity.pdbx_description
1 polymer ?
#
loop_
_entity_poly.entity_id
_entity_poly.type
_entity_poly.pdbx_seq_one_letter_code
_entity_poly.pdbx_strand_id
1 'polypeptide(L)'
;MGDEYLQQFLDETTWYNHIVLGYLLPTNLWYPLPHFLQTWLRNYLAGTLLYLISGFLWCFYIYYLKRNVYVPKDAIPTNKAMLLQIYVAMKAMPWYCALPSLSEYMIENGWTKCYDRVSEVGWLPHLLYLSLYLVFVEFGIYWMHRELHDIKPLYKYLHATHHIYNKQNTLSPFAGKFLICVLHLVYSCFHCLNTFWLIAIEHNI
;
A
#
# COMPACT_ATOMS: atom_id res chain seq x y z
N MET A 1 29.83 5.11 -10.19
CA MET A 1 28.89 4.00 -9.95
C MET A 1 27.65 4.44 -9.16
N GLY A 2 27.71 5.52 -8.37
CA GLY A 2 26.54 6.03 -7.62
C GLY A 2 25.49 6.76 -8.47
N ASP A 3 25.91 7.63 -9.39
CA ASP A 3 24.97 8.52 -10.10
C ASP A 3 24.06 7.78 -11.09
N GLU A 4 24.61 6.90 -11.94
CA GLU A 4 23.81 6.10 -12.89
C GLU A 4 22.85 5.13 -12.17
N TYR A 5 23.28 4.57 -11.04
CA TYR A 5 22.46 3.68 -10.21
C TYR A 5 21.25 4.41 -9.59
N LEU A 6 21.42 5.63 -9.08
CA LEU A 6 20.30 6.39 -8.53
C LEU A 6 19.40 6.95 -9.64
N GLN A 7 20.00 7.35 -10.76
CA GLN A 7 19.28 7.90 -11.91
C GLN A 7 18.27 6.90 -12.48
N GLN A 8 18.59 5.61 -12.51
CA GLN A 8 17.66 4.59 -13.02
C GLN A 8 16.34 4.57 -12.24
N PHE A 9 16.38 4.71 -10.90
CA PHE A 9 15.18 4.69 -10.06
C PHE A 9 14.40 6.00 -10.21
N LEU A 10 15.09 7.14 -10.29
CA LEU A 10 14.47 8.43 -10.58
C LEU A 10 13.74 8.43 -11.93
N ASP A 11 14.36 7.87 -12.97
CA ASP A 11 13.77 7.76 -14.30
C ASP A 11 12.54 6.85 -14.29
N GLU A 12 12.62 5.73 -13.57
CA GLU A 12 11.53 4.77 -13.40
C GLU A 12 10.33 5.38 -12.67
N THR A 13 10.54 6.01 -11.50
CA THR A 13 9.46 6.63 -10.73
C THR A 13 8.86 7.83 -11.46
N THR A 14 9.69 8.59 -12.18
CA THR A 14 9.23 9.65 -13.10
C THR A 14 8.33 9.07 -14.18
N TRP A 15 8.75 7.98 -14.84
CA TRP A 15 7.94 7.31 -15.84
C TRP A 15 6.59 6.84 -15.29
N TYR A 16 6.57 6.26 -14.08
CA TYR A 16 5.33 5.88 -13.39
C TYR A 16 4.42 7.08 -13.11
N ASN A 17 5.00 8.21 -12.67
CA ASN A 17 4.25 9.46 -12.44
C ASN A 17 3.61 9.92 -13.75
N HIS A 18 4.36 9.92 -14.85
CA HIS A 18 3.86 10.31 -16.17
C HIS A 18 2.72 9.41 -16.67
N ILE A 19 2.81 8.09 -16.48
CA ILE A 19 1.74 7.17 -16.86
C ILE A 19 0.49 7.49 -16.06
N VAL A 20 0.54 7.37 -14.74
CA VAL A 20 -0.68 7.44 -13.94
C VAL A 20 -1.24 8.86 -13.90
N LEU A 21 -0.42 9.86 -13.61
CA LEU A 21 -0.89 11.25 -13.49
C LEU A 21 -1.22 11.84 -14.86
N GLY A 22 -0.45 11.52 -15.91
CA GLY A 22 -0.72 12.00 -17.27
C GLY A 22 -2.04 11.50 -17.84
N TYR A 23 -2.46 10.27 -17.52
CA TYR A 23 -3.77 9.75 -17.93
C TYR A 23 -4.93 10.24 -17.05
N LEU A 24 -4.69 10.52 -15.76
CA LEU A 24 -5.76 10.85 -14.81
C LEU A 24 -5.99 12.35 -14.61
N LEU A 25 -4.96 13.19 -14.81
CA LEU A 25 -4.98 14.61 -14.48
C LEU A 25 -4.41 15.47 -15.62
N PRO A 26 -4.99 16.67 -15.85
CA PRO A 26 -4.38 17.68 -16.70
C PRO A 26 -2.94 18.03 -16.26
N THR A 27 -2.01 18.11 -17.22
CA THR A 27 -0.57 18.32 -16.98
C THR A 27 -0.27 19.52 -16.09
N ASN A 28 -1.03 20.61 -16.22
CA ASN A 28 -0.84 21.83 -15.45
C ASN A 28 -1.11 21.67 -13.94
N LEU A 29 -1.80 20.61 -13.50
CA LEU A 29 -2.11 20.39 -12.09
C LEU A 29 -1.01 19.64 -11.35
N TRP A 30 -0.33 18.70 -12.01
CA TRP A 30 0.60 17.79 -11.34
C TRP A 30 2.05 18.00 -11.73
N TYR A 31 2.33 18.41 -12.97
CA TYR A 31 3.70 18.60 -13.47
C TYR A 31 4.51 19.66 -12.71
N PRO A 32 3.92 20.78 -12.22
CA PRO A 32 4.65 21.76 -11.43
C PRO A 32 4.98 21.31 -10.00
N LEU A 33 4.40 20.19 -9.52
CA LEU A 33 4.62 19.74 -8.15
C LEU A 33 6.04 19.18 -7.99
N PRO A 34 6.67 19.31 -6.81
CA PRO A 34 7.89 18.59 -6.47
C PRO A 34 7.73 17.08 -6.72
N HIS A 35 8.79 16.42 -7.17
CA HIS A 35 8.78 14.99 -7.52
C HIS A 35 8.16 14.10 -6.43
N PHE A 36 8.53 14.32 -5.17
CA PHE A 36 7.92 13.62 -4.03
C PHE A 36 6.38 13.74 -3.99
N LEU A 37 5.85 14.94 -4.23
CA LEU A 37 4.40 15.17 -4.23
C LEU A 37 3.74 14.56 -5.48
N GLN A 38 4.43 14.51 -6.61
CA GLN A 38 3.95 13.75 -7.78
C GLN A 38 3.86 12.26 -7.44
N THR A 39 4.91 11.67 -6.88
CA THR A 39 4.95 10.27 -6.45
C THR A 39 3.87 9.95 -5.40
N TRP A 40 3.67 10.84 -4.43
CA TRP A 40 2.58 10.71 -3.46
C TRP A 40 1.20 10.78 -4.09
N LEU A 41 0.97 11.74 -4.99
CA LEU A 41 -0.29 11.88 -5.71
C LEU A 41 -0.56 10.67 -6.60
N ARG A 42 0.48 10.15 -7.27
CA ARG A 42 0.44 8.93 -8.08
C ARG A 42 -0.01 7.74 -7.24
N ASN A 43 0.66 7.50 -6.11
CA ASN A 43 0.34 6.42 -5.19
C ASN A 43 -1.08 6.56 -4.61
N TYR A 44 -1.48 7.78 -4.25
CA TYR A 44 -2.83 8.04 -3.74
C TYR A 44 -3.92 7.74 -4.78
N LEU A 45 -3.78 8.23 -6.02
CA LEU A 45 -4.77 8.01 -7.06
C LEU A 45 -4.83 6.54 -7.50
N ALA A 46 -3.67 5.93 -7.77
CA ALA A 46 -3.60 4.52 -8.15
C ALA A 46 -4.13 3.60 -7.04
N GLY A 47 -3.70 3.82 -5.79
CA GLY A 47 -4.16 3.06 -4.63
C GLY A 47 -5.65 3.21 -4.38
N THR A 48 -6.19 4.43 -4.53
CA THR A 48 -7.63 4.69 -4.41
C THR A 48 -8.42 3.99 -5.51
N LEU A 49 -7.99 4.08 -6.77
CA LEU A 49 -8.65 3.41 -7.89
C LEU A 49 -8.63 1.89 -7.71
N LEU A 50 -7.48 1.32 -7.36
CA LEU A 50 -7.33 -0.11 -7.09
C LEU A 50 -8.28 -0.54 -5.96
N TYR A 51 -8.30 0.20 -4.85
CA TYR A 51 -9.18 -0.06 -3.70
C TYR A 51 -10.67 -0.02 -4.08
N LEU A 52 -11.11 1.04 -4.75
CA LEU A 52 -12.52 1.22 -5.10
C LEU A 52 -12.98 0.24 -6.17
N ILE A 53 -12.20 0.03 -7.24
CA ILE A 53 -12.55 -0.89 -8.33
C ILE A 53 -12.58 -2.32 -7.82
N SER A 54 -11.55 -2.78 -7.13
CA SER A 54 -11.53 -4.16 -6.64
C SER A 54 -12.58 -4.42 -5.56
N GLY A 55 -12.80 -3.46 -4.65
CA GLY A 55 -13.88 -3.54 -3.67
C GLY A 55 -15.27 -3.58 -4.32
N PHE A 56 -15.49 -2.76 -5.35
CA PHE A 56 -16.73 -2.75 -6.13
C PHE A 56 -16.94 -4.08 -6.86
N LEU A 57 -15.94 -4.56 -7.60
CA LEU A 57 -16.03 -5.82 -8.36
C LEU A 57 -16.31 -7.00 -7.43
N TRP A 58 -15.67 -7.03 -6.26
CA TRP A 58 -15.95 -8.06 -5.25
C TRP A 58 -17.39 -7.97 -4.73
N CYS A 59 -17.84 -6.77 -4.35
CA CYS A 59 -19.22 -6.57 -3.89
C CYS A 59 -20.23 -6.96 -4.97
N PHE A 60 -19.99 -6.57 -6.22
CA PHE A 60 -20.82 -6.93 -7.36
C PHE A 60 -20.87 -8.45 -7.57
N TYR A 61 -19.72 -9.12 -7.54
CA TYR A 61 -19.67 -10.56 -7.72
C TYR A 61 -20.38 -11.32 -6.58
N ILE A 62 -20.07 -11.01 -5.31
CA ILE A 62 -20.58 -11.77 -4.16
C ILE A 62 -22.03 -11.40 -3.82
N TYR A 63 -22.36 -10.11 -3.79
CA TYR A 63 -23.67 -9.65 -3.31
C TYR A 63 -24.72 -9.60 -4.41
N TYR A 64 -24.32 -9.48 -5.67
CA TYR A 64 -25.24 -9.44 -6.82
C TYR A 64 -25.23 -10.74 -7.62
N LEU A 65 -24.08 -11.17 -8.17
CA LEU A 65 -24.02 -12.37 -9.04
C LEU A 65 -24.14 -13.70 -8.28
N LYS A 66 -23.51 -13.81 -7.11
CA LYS A 66 -23.46 -15.03 -6.27
C LYS A 66 -24.17 -14.84 -4.94
N ARG A 67 -25.26 -14.09 -4.97
CA ARG A 67 -26.06 -13.75 -3.80
C ARG A 67 -26.52 -15.02 -3.07
N ASN A 68 -26.28 -15.07 -1.76
CA ASN A 68 -26.63 -16.19 -0.87
C ASN A 68 -25.87 -17.50 -1.12
N VAL A 69 -24.83 -17.49 -1.96
CA VAL A 69 -23.97 -18.66 -2.18
C VAL A 69 -22.86 -18.70 -1.13
N TYR A 70 -22.17 -17.57 -0.93
CA TYR A 70 -21.00 -17.48 -0.05
C TYR A 70 -21.32 -16.80 1.30
N VAL A 71 -22.38 -16.00 1.35
CA VAL A 71 -22.74 -15.19 2.53
C VAL A 71 -24.24 -15.31 2.79
N PRO A 72 -24.69 -15.61 4.02
CA PRO A 72 -26.11 -15.64 4.38
C PRO A 72 -26.81 -14.30 4.11
N LYS A 73 -28.13 -14.33 3.86
CA LYS A 73 -28.94 -13.12 3.59
C LYS A 73 -28.76 -12.04 4.65
N ASP A 74 -28.71 -12.43 5.92
CA ASP A 74 -28.65 -11.52 7.06
C ASP A 74 -27.23 -11.01 7.36
N ALA A 75 -26.24 -11.48 6.60
CA ALA A 75 -24.84 -11.11 6.74
C ALA A 75 -24.36 -10.13 5.65
N ILE A 76 -25.21 -9.75 4.68
CA ILE A 76 -24.86 -8.73 3.68
C ILE A 76 -24.94 -7.34 4.33
N PRO A 77 -23.84 -6.56 4.34
CA PRO A 77 -23.82 -5.24 4.95
C PRO A 77 -24.70 -4.25 4.19
N THR A 78 -25.30 -3.30 4.91
CA THR A 78 -26.12 -2.24 4.30
C THR A 78 -25.24 -1.25 3.52
N ASN A 79 -25.83 -0.56 2.52
CA ASN A 79 -25.13 0.51 1.78
C ASN A 79 -24.57 1.59 2.70
N LYS A 80 -25.28 1.94 3.77
CA LYS A 80 -24.80 2.90 4.78
C LYS A 80 -23.53 2.40 5.48
N ALA A 81 -23.48 1.12 5.84
CA ALA A 81 -22.30 0.52 6.46
C ALA A 81 -21.10 0.49 5.48
N MET A 82 -21.33 0.13 4.22
CA MET A 82 -20.28 0.12 3.19
C MET A 82 -19.74 1.52 2.91
N LEU A 83 -20.60 2.53 2.76
CA LEU A 83 -20.18 3.92 2.57
C LEU A 83 -19.39 4.45 3.76
N LEU A 84 -19.78 4.10 4.98
CA LEU A 84 -19.03 4.46 6.17
C LEU A 84 -17.64 3.80 6.20
N GLN A 85 -17.53 2.53 5.77
CA GLN A 85 -16.24 1.84 5.65
C GLN A 85 -15.32 2.50 4.63
N ILE A 86 -15.85 2.83 3.44
CA ILE A 86 -15.12 3.58 2.43
C ILE A 86 -14.67 4.92 3.01
N TYR A 87 -15.54 5.66 3.68
CA TYR A 87 -15.20 6.95 4.28
C TYR A 87 -14.05 6.85 5.29
N VAL A 88 -14.08 5.86 6.18
CA VAL A 88 -13.00 5.63 7.15
C VAL A 88 -11.70 5.23 6.45
N ALA A 89 -11.77 4.34 5.45
CA ALA A 89 -10.59 3.94 4.67
C ALA A 89 -9.97 5.12 3.92
N MET A 90 -10.79 5.96 3.28
CA MET A 90 -10.35 7.13 2.52
C MET A 90 -9.68 8.19 3.40
N LYS A 91 -10.05 8.30 4.69
CA LYS A 91 -9.32 9.15 5.65
C LYS A 91 -7.90 8.67 5.93
N ALA A 92 -7.67 7.36 5.92
CA ALA A 92 -6.36 6.77 6.16
C ALA A 92 -5.51 6.69 4.88
N MET A 93 -6.15 6.63 3.70
CA MET A 93 -5.48 6.43 2.41
C MET A 93 -4.32 7.41 2.13
N PRO A 94 -4.43 8.73 2.41
CA PRO A 94 -3.31 9.67 2.26
C PRO A 94 -2.04 9.25 3.00
N TRP A 95 -2.19 8.74 4.23
CA TRP A 95 -1.09 8.32 5.08
C TRP A 95 -0.52 6.97 4.66
N TYR A 96 -1.39 6.03 4.26
CA TYR A 96 -0.95 4.75 3.69
C TYR A 96 -0.13 4.94 2.41
N CYS A 97 -0.50 5.90 1.57
CA CYS A 97 0.22 6.19 0.33
C CYS A 97 1.50 7.01 0.57
N ALA A 98 1.65 7.68 1.72
CA ALA A 98 2.86 8.39 2.08
C ALA A 98 4.05 7.45 2.36
N LEU A 99 3.79 6.25 2.90
CA LEU A 99 4.83 5.26 3.18
C LEU A 99 5.60 4.80 1.93
N PRO A 100 4.95 4.31 0.85
CA PRO A 100 5.67 3.95 -0.36
C PRO A 100 6.35 5.15 -1.02
N SER A 101 5.74 6.35 -0.97
CA SER A 101 6.38 7.57 -1.49
C SER A 101 7.63 7.97 -0.71
N LEU A 102 7.62 7.82 0.61
CA LEU A 102 8.81 8.02 1.43
C LEU A 102 9.88 6.97 1.10
N SER A 103 9.48 5.71 0.90
CA SER A 103 10.42 4.68 0.49
C SER A 103 11.08 4.99 -0.86
N GLU A 104 10.31 5.41 -1.87
CA GLU A 104 10.83 5.86 -3.18
C GLU A 104 11.82 7.01 -3.01
N TYR A 105 11.46 8.02 -2.21
CA TYR A 105 12.36 9.12 -1.89
C TYR A 105 13.67 8.65 -1.24
N MET A 106 13.61 7.71 -0.30
CA MET A 106 14.81 7.16 0.36
C MET A 106 15.72 6.41 -0.62
N ILE A 107 15.15 5.73 -1.62
CA ILE A 107 15.90 5.03 -2.67
C ILE A 107 16.57 6.05 -3.59
N GLU A 108 15.80 7.02 -4.08
CA GLU A 108 16.27 8.09 -4.98
C GLU A 108 17.40 8.94 -4.37
N ASN A 109 17.40 9.11 -3.04
CA ASN A 109 18.44 9.84 -2.32
C ASN A 109 19.60 8.94 -1.84
N GLY A 110 19.61 7.66 -2.21
CA GLY A 110 20.68 6.73 -1.83
C GLY A 110 20.74 6.39 -0.35
N TRP A 111 19.66 6.58 0.40
CA TRP A 111 19.60 6.17 1.82
C TRP A 111 19.51 4.65 1.97
N THR A 112 19.25 3.95 0.87
CA THR A 112 19.06 2.50 0.81
C THR A 112 19.70 1.94 -0.44
N LYS A 113 20.14 0.67 -0.33
CA LYS A 113 20.55 -0.12 -1.50
C LYS A 113 19.39 -1.01 -1.94
N CYS A 114 19.12 -0.99 -3.23
CA CYS A 114 18.02 -1.67 -3.89
C CYS A 114 18.53 -2.30 -5.19
N TYR A 115 17.83 -3.31 -5.67
CA TYR A 115 18.25 -4.08 -6.84
C TYR A 115 17.06 -4.15 -7.79
N ASP A 116 17.20 -3.55 -8.98
CA ASP A 116 16.16 -3.53 -10.02
C ASP A 116 15.97 -4.93 -10.62
N ARG A 117 17.03 -5.76 -10.62
CA ARG A 117 16.99 -7.09 -11.23
C ARG A 117 17.48 -8.17 -10.29
N VAL A 118 16.76 -9.30 -10.30
CA VAL A 118 17.17 -10.53 -9.59
C VAL A 118 18.56 -10.99 -10.02
N SER A 119 18.98 -10.71 -11.26
CA SER A 119 20.31 -11.05 -11.77
C SER A 119 21.47 -10.33 -11.06
N GLU A 120 21.22 -9.20 -10.40
CA GLU A 120 22.26 -8.44 -9.67
C GLU A 120 22.65 -9.08 -8.34
N VAL A 121 21.72 -9.85 -7.74
CA VAL A 121 21.92 -10.50 -6.44
C VAL A 121 21.90 -12.03 -6.52
N GLY A 122 21.27 -12.58 -7.55
CA GLY A 122 21.05 -14.02 -7.74
C GLY A 122 19.80 -14.54 -7.03
N TRP A 123 19.25 -15.65 -7.54
CA TRP A 123 17.99 -16.22 -7.06
C TRP A 123 18.00 -16.63 -5.59
N LEU A 124 19.09 -17.25 -5.11
CA LEU A 124 19.15 -17.72 -3.72
C LEU A 124 19.15 -16.55 -2.72
N PRO A 125 20.02 -15.53 -2.84
CA PRO A 125 19.93 -14.32 -2.01
C PRO A 125 18.59 -13.60 -2.15
N HIS A 126 18.03 -13.50 -3.36
CA HIS A 126 16.72 -12.89 -3.59
C HIS A 126 15.61 -13.58 -2.77
N LEU A 127 15.55 -14.92 -2.79
CA LEU A 127 14.57 -15.69 -2.01
C LEU A 127 14.79 -15.53 -0.49
N LEU A 128 16.05 -15.46 -0.04
CA LEU A 128 16.37 -15.21 1.37
C LEU A 128 15.93 -13.83 1.82
N TYR A 129 16.22 -12.80 1.02
CA TYR A 129 15.74 -11.45 1.27
C TYR A 129 14.21 -11.44 1.32
N LEU A 130 13.53 -11.96 0.28
CA LEU A 130 12.07 -12.09 0.25
C LEU A 130 11.51 -12.69 1.54
N SER A 131 12.07 -13.81 1.99
CA SER A 131 11.67 -14.48 3.22
C SER A 131 11.86 -13.60 4.45
N LEU A 132 13.01 -12.94 4.58
CA LEU A 132 13.30 -12.04 5.70
C LEU A 132 12.32 -10.88 5.77
N TYR A 133 11.96 -10.25 4.65
CA TYR A 133 10.95 -9.18 4.67
C TYR A 133 9.58 -9.66 5.05
N LEU A 134 9.13 -10.81 4.53
CA LEU A 134 7.82 -11.33 4.94
C LEU A 134 7.80 -11.56 6.46
N VAL A 135 8.89 -12.05 7.04
CA VAL A 135 9.04 -12.18 8.50
C VAL A 135 9.03 -10.83 9.19
N PHE A 136 9.81 -9.85 8.73
CA PHE A 136 9.88 -8.51 9.34
C PHE A 136 8.55 -7.75 9.23
N VAL A 137 7.86 -7.85 8.09
CA VAL A 137 6.55 -7.23 7.87
C VAL A 137 5.53 -7.86 8.80
N GLU A 138 5.45 -9.19 8.86
CA GLU A 138 4.50 -9.87 9.75
C GLU A 138 4.77 -9.54 11.22
N PHE A 139 6.05 -9.57 11.63
CA PHE A 139 6.47 -9.19 12.97
C PHE A 139 6.12 -7.72 13.27
N GLY A 140 6.40 -6.80 12.35
CA GLY A 140 6.09 -5.38 12.49
C GLY A 140 4.60 -5.11 12.59
N ILE A 141 3.78 -5.76 11.74
CA ILE A 141 2.32 -5.66 11.79
C ILE A 141 1.80 -6.18 13.14
N TYR A 142 2.32 -7.32 13.63
CA TYR A 142 1.93 -7.87 14.93
C TYR A 142 2.18 -6.88 16.06
N TRP A 143 3.40 -6.34 16.18
CA TRP A 143 3.73 -5.41 17.26
C TRP A 143 2.97 -4.09 17.13
N MET A 144 2.86 -3.52 15.93
CA MET A 144 2.08 -2.30 15.71
C MET A 144 0.61 -2.51 16.08
N HIS A 145 0.02 -3.65 15.69
CA HIS A 145 -1.36 -3.99 16.07
C HIS A 145 -1.52 -4.17 17.58
N ARG A 146 -0.54 -4.79 18.24
CA ARG A 146 -0.52 -4.95 19.70
C ARG A 146 -0.43 -3.59 20.40
N GLU A 147 0.46 -2.72 19.95
CA GLU A 147 0.63 -1.37 20.52
C GLU A 147 -0.62 -0.51 20.33
N LEU A 148 -1.32 -0.65 19.19
CA LEU A 148 -2.64 -0.04 18.97
C LEU A 148 -3.68 -0.49 20.00
N HIS A 149 -3.51 -1.66 20.62
CA HIS A 149 -4.35 -2.14 21.73
C HIS A 149 -3.83 -1.70 23.11
N ASP A 150 -2.52 -1.72 23.32
CA ASP A 150 -1.93 -1.46 24.63
C ASP A 150 -1.88 0.05 24.96
N ILE A 151 -1.74 0.92 23.95
CA ILE A 151 -1.62 2.37 24.13
C ILE A 151 -2.99 3.06 23.98
N LYS A 152 -3.54 3.57 25.09
CA LYS A 152 -4.92 4.13 25.15
C LYS A 152 -5.25 5.21 24.10
N PRO A 153 -4.38 6.21 23.83
CA PRO A 153 -4.64 7.17 22.75
C PRO A 153 -4.71 6.52 21.37
N LEU A 154 -3.79 5.61 21.07
CA LEU A 154 -3.76 4.90 19.79
C LEU A 154 -5.02 4.04 19.61
N TYR A 155 -5.42 3.33 20.67
CA TYR A 155 -6.67 2.59 20.66
C TYR A 155 -7.86 3.51 20.37
N LYS A 156 -8.00 4.62 21.11
CA LYS A 156 -9.16 5.51 21.00
C LYS A 156 -9.29 6.18 19.63
N TYR A 157 -8.18 6.66 19.07
CA TYR A 157 -8.21 7.49 17.87
C TYR A 157 -7.96 6.73 16.57
N LEU A 158 -7.20 5.63 16.61
CA LEU A 158 -6.81 4.89 15.40
C LEU A 158 -7.44 3.50 15.33
N HIS A 159 -7.55 2.78 16.46
CA HIS A 159 -7.94 1.36 16.44
C HIS A 159 -9.41 1.07 16.75
N ALA A 160 -10.06 1.88 17.59
CA ALA A 160 -11.43 1.63 18.04
C ALA A 160 -12.43 1.61 16.87
N THR A 161 -12.26 2.51 15.90
CA THR A 161 -13.08 2.58 14.69
C THR A 161 -13.01 1.28 13.88
N HIS A 162 -11.86 0.59 13.88
CA HIS A 162 -11.70 -0.69 13.21
C HIS A 162 -12.51 -1.82 13.88
N HIS A 163 -12.60 -1.82 15.21
CA HIS A 163 -13.39 -2.82 15.96
C HIS A 163 -14.90 -2.64 15.85
N ILE A 164 -15.37 -1.44 15.51
CA ILE A 164 -16.81 -1.17 15.27
C ILE A 164 -17.37 -2.02 14.12
N TYR A 165 -16.52 -2.45 13.17
CA TYR A 165 -16.92 -3.26 12.00
C TYR A 165 -16.66 -4.76 12.18
N ASN A 166 -16.34 -5.25 13.38
CA ASN A 166 -15.99 -6.65 13.61
C ASN A 166 -17.23 -7.56 13.84
N LYS A 167 -18.44 -7.09 13.55
CA LYS A 167 -19.65 -7.93 13.60
C LYS A 167 -19.81 -8.65 12.26
N GLN A 168 -20.14 -9.94 12.28
CA GLN A 168 -20.25 -10.80 11.10
C GLN A 168 -21.11 -10.20 9.97
N ASN A 169 -22.13 -9.42 10.35
CA ASN A 169 -23.10 -8.80 9.45
C ASN A 169 -22.75 -7.36 9.02
N THR A 170 -21.59 -6.83 9.44
CA THR A 170 -21.11 -5.50 9.02
C THR A 170 -19.87 -5.57 8.15
N LEU A 171 -19.27 -6.74 7.93
CA LEU A 171 -18.05 -6.91 7.12
C LEU A 171 -18.35 -6.85 5.62
N SER A 172 -17.76 -5.86 4.96
CA SER A 172 -17.66 -5.79 3.49
C SER A 172 -16.19 -5.79 3.06
N PRO A 173 -15.90 -5.99 1.76
CA PRO A 173 -14.54 -5.81 1.22
C PRO A 173 -13.92 -4.46 1.59
N PHE A 174 -14.74 -3.41 1.74
CA PHE A 174 -14.29 -2.07 2.10
C PHE A 174 -13.87 -1.93 3.57
N ALA A 175 -14.15 -2.90 4.44
CA ALA A 175 -13.84 -2.88 5.88
C ALA A 175 -12.34 -3.00 6.22
N GLY A 176 -11.45 -2.77 5.26
CA GLY A 176 -10.03 -2.57 5.45
C GLY A 176 -9.20 -3.85 5.59
N LYS A 177 -9.65 -4.91 6.27
CA LYS A 177 -8.78 -6.08 6.57
C LYS A 177 -8.23 -6.80 5.32
N PHE A 178 -9.06 -7.02 4.31
CA PHE A 178 -8.66 -7.80 3.13
C PHE A 178 -8.05 -6.94 2.02
N LEU A 179 -8.66 -5.80 1.69
CA LEU A 179 -8.18 -4.94 0.61
C LEU A 179 -6.92 -4.16 0.98
N ILE A 180 -6.72 -3.76 2.24
CA ILE A 180 -5.46 -3.16 2.66
C ILE A 180 -4.35 -4.21 2.60
N CYS A 181 -4.63 -5.47 2.92
CA CYS A 181 -3.67 -6.57 2.77
C CYS A 181 -3.32 -6.85 1.31
N VAL A 182 -4.28 -6.82 0.38
CA VAL A 182 -4.02 -6.92 -1.07
C VAL A 182 -3.29 -5.68 -1.59
N LEU A 183 -3.61 -4.48 -1.10
CA LEU A 183 -2.88 -3.26 -1.42
C LEU A 183 -1.43 -3.39 -0.96
N HIS A 184 -1.21 -3.81 0.29
CA HIS A 184 0.12 -4.13 0.79
C HIS A 184 0.77 -5.22 -0.05
N LEU A 185 0.11 -6.33 -0.40
CA LEU A 185 0.73 -7.40 -1.19
C LEU A 185 1.12 -6.95 -2.61
N VAL A 186 0.31 -6.10 -3.24
CA VAL A 186 0.59 -5.53 -4.57
C VAL A 186 1.69 -4.48 -4.48
N TYR A 187 1.63 -3.56 -3.52
CA TYR A 187 2.69 -2.58 -3.28
C TYR A 187 3.99 -3.24 -2.82
N SER A 188 3.92 -4.26 -1.95
CA SER A 188 5.01 -5.12 -1.53
C SER A 188 5.51 -6.01 -2.66
N CYS A 189 4.70 -6.40 -3.65
CA CYS A 189 5.19 -7.12 -4.84
C CYS A 189 5.91 -6.18 -5.81
N PHE A 190 5.38 -4.98 -6.05
CA PHE A 190 6.07 -3.95 -6.83
C PHE A 190 7.35 -3.48 -6.13
N HIS A 191 7.32 -3.31 -4.80
CA HIS A 191 8.51 -3.03 -4.00
C HIS A 191 9.42 -4.25 -3.82
N CYS A 192 8.94 -5.50 -3.75
CA CYS A 192 9.80 -6.69 -3.68
C CYS A 192 10.51 -6.96 -5.00
N LEU A 193 9.90 -6.54 -6.12
CA LEU A 193 10.54 -6.63 -7.43
C LEU A 193 11.69 -5.63 -7.56
N ASN A 194 11.66 -4.49 -6.85
CA ASN A 194 12.71 -3.46 -6.95
C ASN A 194 13.54 -3.19 -5.69
N THR A 195 13.12 -3.61 -4.48
CA THR A 195 13.71 -3.13 -3.23
C THR A 195 13.68 -4.15 -2.09
N PHE A 196 14.89 -4.44 -1.61
CA PHE A 196 15.10 -5.07 -0.32
C PHE A 196 16.14 -4.28 0.45
N TRP A 197 15.69 -3.78 1.61
CA TRP A 197 16.47 -2.99 2.54
C TRP A 197 17.62 -3.81 3.12
N LEU A 198 18.81 -3.66 2.55
CA LEU A 198 20.03 -3.72 3.35
C LEU A 198 20.36 -2.28 3.71
N ILE A 199 20.14 -1.92 4.98
CA ILE A 199 20.88 -0.81 5.60
C ILE A 199 22.31 -1.32 5.71
N ALA A 200 23.06 -1.26 4.62
CA ALA A 200 24.50 -1.20 4.73
C ALA A 200 24.79 0.19 5.30
N ILE A 201 25.02 0.27 6.62
CA ILE A 201 25.89 1.32 7.16
C ILE A 201 27.29 1.00 6.65
N GLU A 202 27.51 1.15 5.33
CA GLU A 202 28.86 1.33 4.83
C GLU A 202 29.20 2.77 5.17
N HIS A 203 29.80 2.92 6.36
CA HIS A 203 30.58 4.10 6.67
C HIS A 203 31.54 4.35 5.50
N ASN A 204 31.30 5.45 4.78
CA ASN A 204 32.30 6.27 4.10
C ASN A 204 33.43 5.51 3.38
N ILE A 205 33.30 5.22 2.08
CA ILE A 205 34.38 5.40 1.08
C ILE A 205 33.74 5.75 -0.27
#